data_AF-A0A392Q550-F1
#
_entry.id   AF-A0A392Q550-F1
#
_cell.length_a   1.000
_cell.length_b   1.000
_cell.length_c   1.000
_cell.angle_alpha   90.00
_cell.angle_beta   90.00
_cell.angle_gamma   90.00
#
_symmetry.space_group_name_H-M   'P 1'
#
loop_
_entity.id
_entity.type
_entity.pdbx_description
1 polymer ?
#
loop_
_entity_poly.entity_id
_entity_poly.type
_entity_poly.pdbx_seq_one_letter_code
_entity_poly.pdbx_strand_id
1 'polypeptide(L)' 'ILGFPFFESQAMWIAQLLSGKKALPSWEEMMKSIKEFYQSREEAGIPTHDIGDFE' A
#
# COMPACT_ATOMS: atom_id res chain seq x y z
N ILE A 1 -4.04 -16.90 -2.11
CA ILE A 1 -4.85 -16.30 -3.19
C ILE A 1 -5.28 -14.94 -2.67
N LEU A 2 -4.96 -13.85 -3.37
CA LEU A 2 -5.44 -12.52 -2.96
C LEU A 2 -6.96 -12.48 -3.11
N GLY A 3 -7.65 -12.19 -2.01
CA GLY A 3 -9.11 -12.13 -1.99
C GLY A 3 -9.64 -10.88 -2.70
N PHE A 4 -10.90 -10.94 -3.12
CA PHE A 4 -11.65 -9.78 -3.60
C PHE A 4 -11.55 -8.54 -2.68
N PRO A 5 -11.55 -8.67 -1.33
CA PRO A 5 -11.46 -7.51 -0.43
C PRO A 5 -10.17 -6.69 -0.59
N PHE A 6 -9.05 -7.31 -0.96
CA PHE A 6 -7.79 -6.59 -1.20
C PHE A 6 -7.91 -5.68 -2.43
N PHE A 7 -8.40 -6.23 -3.54
CA PHE A 7 -8.58 -5.47 -4.78
C PHE A 7 -9.65 -4.39 -4.63
N GLU A 8 -10.74 -4.68 -3.91
CA GLU A 8 -11.79 -3.70 -3.60
C GLU A 8 -11.23 -2.53 -2.78
N SER A 9 -10.44 -2.80 -1.75
CA SER A 9 -9.81 -1.77 -0.92
C SER A 9 -8.89 -0.87 -1.74
N GLN A 10 -8.07 -1.46 -2.63
CA GLN A 10 -7.22 -0.69 -3.55
C GLN A 10 -8.04 0.13 -4.53
N ALA A 11 -9.09 -0.44 -5.13
CA ALA A 11 -9.95 0.23 -6.08
C ALA A 11 -10.69 1.43 -5.44
N MET A 12 -11.21 1.25 -4.22
CA MET A 12 -11.85 2.31 -3.46
C MET A 12 -10.88 3.46 -3.16
N TRP A 13 -9.64 3.14 -2.75
CA TRP A 13 -8.63 4.16 -2.47
C TRP A 13 -8.30 4.97 -3.72
N ILE A 14 -8.11 4.31 -4.87
CA ILE A 14 -7.85 4.97 -6.16
C ILE A 14 -9.05 5.82 -6.58
N ALA A 15 -10.27 5.33 -6.42
CA ALA A 15 -11.48 6.08 -6.76
C ALA A 15 -11.64 7.36 -5.90
N GLN A 16 -11.28 7.30 -4.62
CA GLN A 16 -11.27 8.49 -3.75
C GLN A 16 -10.24 9.52 -4.20
N LEU A 17 -9.05 9.07 -4.64
CA LEU A 17 -8.03 9.94 -5.19
C LEU A 17 -8.50 10.62 -6.48
N LEU A 18 -9.01 9.84 -7.43
CA LEU A 18 -9.45 10.35 -8.73
C LEU A 18 -10.70 11.25 -8.63
N SER A 19 -11.54 11.04 -7.62
CA SER A 19 -12.70 11.90 -7.35
C SER A 19 -12.36 13.16 -6.54
N GLY A 20 -11.09 13.38 -6.18
CA GLY A 20 -10.66 14.53 -5.37
C GLY A 20 -11.09 14.48 -3.90
N LYS A 21 -11.70 13.37 -3.44
CA LYS A 21 -12.03 13.15 -2.03
C LYS A 21 -10.79 12.88 -1.18
N LYS A 22 -9.68 12.52 -1.83
CA LYS A 22 -8.37 12.31 -1.23
C LYS A 22 -7.32 13.02 -2.09
N ALA A 23 -6.30 13.57 -1.44
CA ALA A 23 -5.12 14.13 -2.11
C ALA A 23 -3.94 13.16 -1.99
N LEU A 24 -3.03 13.20 -2.95
CA LEU A 24 -1.74 12.54 -2.80
C LEU A 24 -0.93 13.24 -1.69
N PRO A 25 -0.14 12.48 -0.92
CA PRO A 25 0.92 13.07 -0.10
C PRO A 25 1.94 13.78 -0.98
N SER A 26 2.83 14.56 -0.37
CA SER A 26 4.01 15.06 -1.06
C SER A 26 4.89 13.90 -1.56
N TRP A 27 5.75 14.19 -2.54
CA TRP A 27 6.73 13.23 -3.04
C TRP A 27 7.60 12.65 -1.93
N GLU A 28 8.08 13.51 -1.02
CA GLU A 28 8.94 13.10 0.09
C GLU A 28 8.23 12.12 1.03
N GLU A 29 6.97 12.40 1.37
CA GLU A 29 6.16 11.51 2.21
C GLU A 29 5.87 10.16 1.54
N MET A 30 5.59 10.16 0.22
CA MET A 30 5.41 8.91 -0.54
C MET A 30 6.69 8.07 -0.54
N MET A 31 7.85 8.69 -0.81
CA MET A 31 9.12 7.99 -0.82
C MET A 31 9.51 7.45 0.56
N LYS A 32 9.24 8.24 1.62
CA LYS A 32 9.45 7.81 3.00
C LYS A 32 8.58 6.60 3.34
N SER A 33 7.29 6.63 3.00
CA SER A 33 6.36 5.51 3.25
C SER A 33 6.81 4.21 2.57
N ILE A 34 7.30 4.28 1.32
CA ILE A 34 7.82 3.12 0.60
C ILE A 34 9.05 2.55 1.31
N LYS A 35 9.99 3.43 1.73
CA LYS A 35 11.21 3.01 2.42
C LYS A 35 10.89 2.32 3.74
N GLU A 36 10.01 2.91 4.55
CA GLU A 36 9.58 2.35 5.83
C GLU A 36 8.89 1.00 5.65
N PHE A 37 8.05 0.85 4.62
CA PHE A 37 7.41 -0.43 4.29
C PHE A 37 8.44 -1.53 4.00
N TYR A 38 9.39 -1.29 3.10
CA TYR A 38 10.40 -2.31 2.76
C TYR A 38 11.37 -2.59 3.89
N GLN A 39 11.76 -1.57 4.66
CA GLN A 39 12.61 -1.75 5.83
C GLN A 39 11.93 -2.64 6.88
N SER A 40 10.64 -2.43 7.16
CA SER A 40 9.90 -3.27 8.11
C SER A 40 9.81 -4.74 7.67
N ARG A 41 9.69 -4.98 6.35
CA ARG A 41 9.68 -6.33 5.76
C ARG A 41 11.04 -7.01 5.88
N GLU A 42 12.10 -6.27 5.60
CA GLU A 42 13.48 -6.75 5.75
C GLU A 42 13.79 -7.13 7.21
N GLU A 43 13.43 -6.26 8.15
CA GLU A 43 13.58 -6.51 9.59
C GLU A 43 12.77 -7.74 10.05
N ALA A 44 11.62 -8.00 9.43
CA ALA A 44 10.78 -9.17 9.69
C ALA A 44 11.18 -10.43 8.91
N GLY A 45 12.19 -10.36 8.03
CA GLY A 45 12.60 -11.48 7.17
C GLY A 45 11.55 -11.89 6.13
N ILE A 46 10.62 -11.01 5.79
CA ILE A 46 9.52 -11.28 4.86
C ILE A 46 9.99 -11.02 3.42
N PRO A 47 9.80 -11.98 2.48
CA PRO A 47 10.18 -11.78 1.08
C PRO A 47 9.49 -10.58 0.44
N THR A 48 10.20 -9.88 -0.47
CA THR A 48 9.69 -8.66 -1.14
C THR A 48 8.51 -8.90 -2.08
N HIS A 49 8.31 -10.13 -2.54
CA HIS A 49 7.17 -10.52 -3.37
C HIS A 49 5.99 -11.06 -2.54
N ASP A 50 6.16 -11.16 -1.22
CA ASP A 50 5.06 -11.43 -0.31
C ASP A 50 4.35 -10.12 -0.01
N ILE A 51 3.08 -10.05 -0.40
CA ILE A 51 2.26 -8.84 -0.28
C ILE A 51 1.63 -8.79 1.13
N GLY A 52 1.79 -9.83 1.95
CA GLY A 52 1.25 -9.98 3.31
C GLY A 52 -0.09 -10.69 3.36
N ASP A 53 -0.50 -11.08 4.56
CA ASP A 53 -1.82 -11.66 4.83
C ASP A 53 -2.88 -10.55 4.84
N PHE A 54 -3.78 -10.59 3.86
CA PHE A 54 -4.98 -9.77 3.83
C PHE A 54 -6.15 -10.67 4.25
N GLU A 55 -6.40 -10.76 5.55
CA GLU A 55 -7.64 -11.34 6.09
C GLU A 55 -8.86 -10.48 5.72
#